data_AF-A0A645AHE0-F1
#
_entry.id   AF-A0A645AHE0-F1
#
_cell.length_a   1.000
_cell.length_b   1.000
_cell.length_c   1.000
_cell.angle_alpha   90.00
_cell.angle_beta   90.00
_cell.angle_gamma   90.00
#
_symmetry.space_group_name_H-M   'P 1'
#
loop_
_entity.id
_entity.type
_entity.pdbx_description
1 polymer ?
#
loop_
_entity_poly.entity_id
_entity_poly.type
_entity_poly.pdbx_seq_one_letter_code
_entity_poly.pdbx_strand_id
1 'polypeptide(L)'
;METADDLASRYAARAASHAADCIVAASNALSLEYPVHVALSGSIMTAVASQTYRRMLEYELRRRKGDIFQLQTIDCLPVDGAVRWVRLRNGLKDE
;
A
#
# COMPACT_ATOMS: atom_id res chain seq x y z
N MET A 1 11.62 18.74 22.31
CA MET A 1 12.05 18.90 20.91
C MET A 1 11.58 17.67 20.18
N GLU A 2 10.79 17.83 19.13
CA GLU A 2 10.28 16.72 18.35
C GLU A 2 11.34 16.24 17.37
N THR A 3 11.55 14.93 17.27
CA THR A 3 12.56 14.36 16.37
C THR A 3 12.02 14.25 14.95
N ALA A 4 12.93 14.18 13.97
CA ALA A 4 12.53 13.94 12.57
C ALA A 4 11.77 12.61 12.41
N ASP A 5 12.10 11.60 13.24
CA ASP A 5 11.45 10.29 13.24
C ASP A 5 10.01 10.35 13.78
N ASP A 6 9.76 11.17 14.81
CA ASP A 6 8.40 11.42 15.32
C ASP A 6 7.52 12.08 14.26
N LEU A 7 8.09 13.06 13.54
CA LEU A 7 7.40 13.74 12.43
C LEU A 7 7.10 12.77 11.28
N ALA A 8 8.09 11.97 10.85
CA ALA A 8 7.93 10.97 9.81
C ALA A 8 6.85 9.93 10.18
N SER A 9 6.83 9.49 11.44
CA SER A 9 5.84 8.53 11.94
C SER A 9 4.42 9.07 11.91
N ARG A 10 4.19 10.34 12.27
CA ARG A 10 2.86 10.96 12.19
C ARG A 10 2.39 11.13 10.75
N TYR A 11 3.27 11.54 9.85
CA TYR A 11 2.91 11.61 8.43
C TYR A 11 2.63 10.23 7.84
N ALA A 12 3.42 9.21 8.21
CA ALA A 12 3.16 7.83 7.82
C ALA A 12 1.80 7.33 8.33
N ALA A 13 1.45 7.61 9.58
CA ALA A 13 0.14 7.27 10.15
C ALA A 13 -1.01 7.96 9.41
N ARG A 14 -0.87 9.25 9.10
CA ARG A 14 -1.88 10.01 8.34
C ARG A 14 -2.04 9.49 6.91
N ALA A 15 -0.93 9.19 6.24
CA ALA A 15 -0.94 8.61 4.90
C ALA A 15 -1.59 7.22 4.91
N ALA A 16 -1.29 6.38 5.91
CA ALA A 16 -1.87 5.06 6.05
C ALA A 16 -3.39 5.12 6.29
N SER A 17 -3.85 6.05 7.13
CA SER A 17 -5.29 6.22 7.37
C SER A 17 -6.03 6.64 6.10
N HIS A 18 -5.45 7.56 5.32
CA HIS A 18 -6.02 7.97 4.04
C HIS A 18 -6.01 6.82 3.01
N ALA A 19 -4.91 6.06 2.92
CA ALA A 19 -4.83 4.90 2.05
C ALA A 19 -5.89 3.84 2.40
N ALA A 20 -6.16 3.61 3.68
CA ALA A 20 -7.23 2.72 4.12
C ALA A 20 -8.61 3.18 3.63
N ASP A 21 -8.91 4.48 3.66
CA ASP A 21 -10.17 5.01 3.12
C ASP A 21 -10.30 4.70 1.62
N CYS A 22 -9.24 4.93 0.85
CA CYS A 22 -9.22 4.65 -0.58
C CYS A 22 -9.39 3.14 -0.88
N ILE A 23 -8.70 2.27 -0.14
CA ILE A 23 -8.79 0.81 -0.31
C ILE A 23 -10.21 0.33 -0.03
N VAL A 24 -10.82 0.77 1.08
CA VAL A 24 -12.18 0.38 1.45
C VAL A 24 -13.19 0.91 0.43
N ALA A 25 -13.03 2.14 -0.03
CA ALA A 25 -13.91 2.71 -1.05
C ALA A 25 -13.84 1.91 -2.36
N ALA A 26 -12.61 1.62 -2.83
CA ALA A 26 -12.40 0.84 -4.05
C ALA A 26 -12.92 -0.59 -3.92
N SER A 27 -12.69 -1.27 -2.79
CA SER A 27 -13.17 -2.64 -2.58
C SER A 27 -14.69 -2.73 -2.60
N ASN A 28 -15.38 -1.75 -1.98
CA ASN A 28 -16.84 -1.68 -2.00
C ASN A 28 -17.36 -1.39 -3.42
N ALA A 29 -16.74 -0.44 -4.12
CA ALA A 29 -17.15 -0.07 -5.48
C ALA A 29 -17.00 -1.22 -6.48
N LEU A 30 -15.95 -2.03 -6.32
CA LEU A 30 -15.66 -3.19 -7.17
C LEU A 30 -16.35 -4.48 -6.69
N SER A 31 -17.05 -4.47 -5.55
CA SER A 31 -17.67 -5.65 -4.95
C SER A 31 -16.71 -6.84 -4.84
N LEU A 32 -15.47 -6.59 -4.40
CA LEU A 32 -14.44 -7.63 -4.31
C LEU A 32 -14.84 -8.72 -3.30
N GLU A 33 -14.60 -9.98 -3.68
CA GLU A 33 -14.83 -11.14 -2.81
C GLU A 33 -13.77 -11.24 -1.71
N TYR A 34 -14.15 -11.82 -0.57
CA TYR A 34 -13.27 -12.03 0.57
C TYR A 34 -12.46 -13.33 0.43
N PRO A 35 -11.14 -13.35 0.74
CA PRO A 35 -10.31 -12.25 1.22
C PRO A 35 -9.83 -11.29 0.14
N VAL A 36 -9.82 -9.99 0.47
CA VAL A 36 -9.30 -8.94 -0.42
C VAL A 36 -7.79 -8.81 -0.22
N HIS A 37 -7.02 -9.23 -1.21
CA HIS A 37 -5.56 -9.07 -1.20
C HIS A 37 -5.17 -7.65 -1.65
N VAL A 38 -4.42 -6.95 -0.79
CA VAL A 38 -3.95 -5.59 -1.04
C VAL A 38 -2.44 -5.62 -1.15
N ALA A 39 -1.93 -5.33 -2.34
CA ALA A 39 -0.50 -5.31 -2.58
C ALA A 39 0.08 -3.91 -2.33
N LEU A 40 1.06 -3.83 -1.44
CA LEU A 40 1.82 -2.63 -1.13
C LEU A 40 3.11 -2.61 -1.94
N SER A 41 3.29 -1.56 -2.74
CA SER A 41 4.46 -1.37 -3.58
C SER A 41 4.83 0.11 -3.67
N GLY A 42 5.95 0.40 -4.34
CA GLY A 42 6.40 1.76 -4.59
C GLY A 42 7.34 2.31 -3.52
N SER A 43 7.81 3.54 -3.75
CA SER A 43 8.84 4.20 -2.93
C SER A 43 8.43 4.46 -1.47
N ILE A 44 7.13 4.40 -1.16
CA ILE A 44 6.65 4.50 0.22
C ILE A 44 7.09 3.32 1.09
N MET A 45 7.31 2.14 0.49
CA MET A 45 7.83 0.95 1.18
C MET A 45 9.32 1.06 1.51
N THR A 46 10.04 1.97 0.84
CA THR A 46 11.45 2.26 1.09
C THR A 46 11.67 3.57 1.86
N ALA A 47 10.59 4.24 2.30
CA ALA A 47 10.67 5.49 3.04
C ALA A 47 11.06 5.29 4.51
N VAL A 48 11.51 6.37 5.17
CA VAL A 48 12.02 6.41 6.56
C VAL A 48 11.10 5.72 7.58
N ALA A 49 9.78 5.76 7.38
CA ALA A 49 8.79 5.19 8.31
C ALA A 49 7.90 4.12 7.64
N SER A 50 8.44 3.34 6.70
CA SER A 50 7.67 2.32 5.95
C SER A 50 7.02 1.26 6.85
N GLN A 51 7.70 0.84 7.92
CA GLN A 51 7.14 -0.10 8.90
C GLN A 51 5.97 0.51 9.67
N THR A 52 6.08 1.79 10.08
CA THR A 52 4.99 2.52 10.74
C THR A 52 3.80 2.66 9.80
N TYR A 53 4.03 3.03 8.55
CA TYR A 53 2.98 3.12 7.52
C TYR A 53 2.25 1.79 7.39
N ARG A 54 2.97 0.67 7.19
CA ARG A 54 2.38 -0.65 7.03
C ARG A 54 1.52 -1.07 8.23
N ARG A 55 2.07 -0.96 9.46
CA ARG A 55 1.35 -1.33 10.68
C ARG A 55 0.10 -0.47 10.89
N MET A 56 0.21 0.83 10.64
CA MET A 56 -0.93 1.72 10.73
C MET A 56 -1.99 1.39 9.68
N LEU A 57 -1.58 0.99 8.48
CA LEU A 57 -2.52 0.58 7.44
C LEU A 57 -3.24 -0.73 7.80
N GLU A 58 -2.51 -1.73 8.30
CA GLU A 58 -3.08 -2.98 8.83
C GLU A 58 -4.11 -2.69 9.93
N TYR A 59 -3.75 -1.83 10.89
CA TYR A 59 -4.65 -1.41 11.96
C TYR A 59 -5.91 -0.70 11.44
N GLU A 60 -5.74 0.25 10.51
CA GLU A 60 -6.81 1.08 9.98
C GLU A 60 -7.80 0.29 9.10
N LEU A 61 -7.32 -0.69 8.35
CA LEU A 61 -8.18 -1.63 7.60
C LEU A 61 -8.95 -2.55 8.55
N ARG A 62 -8.25 -3.11 9.55
CA ARG A 62 -8.86 -3.97 10.57
C ARG A 62 -9.94 -3.24 11.36
N ARG A 63 -9.68 -2.00 11.76
CA ARG A 63 -10.63 -1.14 12.48
C ARG A 63 -11.89 -0.85 11.66
N ARG A 64 -11.78 -0.63 10.35
CA ARG A 64 -12.91 -0.25 9.48
C ARG A 64 -13.75 -1.45 9.03
N LYS A 65 -13.15 -2.60 8.74
CA LYS A 65 -13.82 -3.72 8.08
C LYS A 65 -13.46 -5.11 8.63
N GLY A 66 -12.75 -5.19 9.75
CA GLY A 66 -12.30 -6.46 10.32
C GLY A 66 -11.19 -7.12 9.49
N ASP A 67 -11.08 -8.43 9.59
CA ASP A 67 -9.96 -9.20 9.01
C ASP A 67 -10.17 -9.52 7.51
N ILE A 68 -10.89 -8.66 6.77
CA ILE A 68 -11.22 -8.91 5.37
C ILE A 68 -10.08 -8.64 4.38
N PHE A 69 -9.11 -7.83 4.80
CA PHE A 69 -7.99 -7.40 3.98
C PHE A 69 -6.72 -8.13 4.37
N GLN A 70 -5.98 -8.62 3.38
CA GLN A 70 -4.66 -9.20 3.56
C GLN A 70 -3.62 -8.34 2.85
N LEU A 71 -2.72 -7.74 3.63
CA LEU A 71 -1.67 -6.88 3.10
C LEU A 71 -0.44 -7.70 2.71
N GLN A 72 -0.04 -7.60 1.45
CA GLN A 72 1.17 -8.21 0.92
C GLN A 72 2.13 -7.12 0.49
N THR A 73 3.36 -7.14 0.99
CA THR A 73 4.41 -6.26 0.46
C THR A 73 4.97 -6.90 -0.80
N ILE A 74 5.07 -6.14 -1.88
CA ILE A 74 5.79 -6.54 -3.07
C ILE A 74 7.18 -5.91 -3.00
N ASP A 75 8.19 -6.75 -2.85
CA ASP A 75 9.60 -6.33 -2.80
C ASP A 75 10.20 -6.08 -4.20
N CYS A 76 9.35 -5.89 -5.22
CA CYS A 76 9.78 -5.51 -6.55
C CYS A 76 10.24 -4.06 -6.56
N LEU A 77 11.25 -3.74 -7.37
CA LEU A 77 11.69 -2.36 -7.49
C LEU A 77 10.51 -1.53 -8.04
N PRO A 78 10.30 -0.28 -7.57
CA PRO A 78 9.25 0.59 -8.11
C PRO A 78 9.31 0.75 -9.64
N VAL A 79 10.50 0.51 -10.21
CA VAL A 79 10.80 0.54 -11.64
C VAL A 79 10.15 -0.62 -12.41
N ASP A 80 9.93 -1.78 -11.77
CA ASP A 80 9.43 -2.99 -12.43
C ASP A 80 8.02 -2.78 -12.99
N GLY A 81 7.17 -2.04 -12.28
CA GLY A 81 5.83 -1.69 -12.76
C GLY A 81 5.88 -0.82 -14.02
N ALA A 82 6.80 0.16 -14.07
CA ALA A 82 6.99 1.02 -15.23
C ALA A 82 7.56 0.24 -16.41
N VAL A 83 8.55 -0.63 -16.17
CA VAL A 83 9.15 -1.51 -17.18
C VAL A 83 8.10 -2.45 -17.75
N ARG A 84 7.29 -3.10 -16.90
CA ARG A 84 6.20 -3.98 -17.34
C ARG A 84 5.17 -3.26 -18.19
N TRP A 85 4.77 -2.04 -17.80
CA TRP A 85 3.85 -1.24 -18.60
C TRP A 85 4.43 -0.91 -19.99
N VAL A 86 5.69 -0.48 -20.05
CA VAL A 86 6.38 -0.22 -21.32
C VAL A 86 6.46 -1.49 -22.16
N ARG A 87 6.78 -2.65 -21.57
CA ARG A 87 6.81 -3.93 -22.28
C ARG A 87 5.46 -4.29 -22.88
N LEU A 88 4.40 -4.26 -22.07
CA LEU A 88 3.02 -4.53 -22.51
C LEU A 88 2.58 -3.60 -23.64
N ARG A 89 2.85 -2.29 -23.51
CA ARG A 89 2.54 -1.30 -24.55
C ARG A 89 3.24 -1.59 -25.87
N ASN A 90 4.43 -2.19 -25.83
CA ASN A 90 5.25 -2.48 -27.01
C ASN A 90 5.17 -3.95 -27.47
N GLY A 91 4.26 -4.75 -26.90
CA GLY A 91 4.12 -6.17 -27.27
C GLY A 91 5.32 -7.05 -26.90
N LEU A 92 6.12 -6.62 -25.92
CA LEU A 92 7.27 -7.37 -25.40
C LEU A 92 6.78 -8.33 -24.31
N LYS A 93 7.33 -9.56 -24.27
CA LYS A 93 7.01 -10.55 -23.23
C LYS A 93 7.63 -10.15 -21.89
N ASP A 94 6.94 -10.50 -20.80
CA ASP A 94 7.53 -10.51 -19.47
C ASP A 94 8.42 -11.76 -19.36
N GLU A 95 9.73 -11.57 -19.18
CA GLU A 95 10.71 -12.62 -18.85
C GLU A 95 10.87 -12.75 -17.33
#